data_AF-A0A1I1HLB3-F1
#
_entry.id   AF-A0A1I1HLB3-F1
#
_cell.length_a   1.000
_cell.length_b   1.000
_cell.length_c   1.000
_cell.angle_alpha   90.00
_cell.angle_beta   90.00
_cell.angle_gamma   90.00
#
_symmetry.space_group_name_H-M   'P 1'
#
loop_
_entity.id
_entity.type
_entity.pdbx_description
1 polymer ?
#
loop_
_entity_poly.entity_id
_entity_poly.type
_entity_poly.pdbx_seq_one_letter_code
_entity_poly.pdbx_strand_id
1 'polypeptide(L)'
;MGYGAYMSIQNDQANPIKTYVIDVNCMYDQGEDGSNLSLFNDVEIKTATSLPSSGNGQYIEAKGSGSCFFSNSAFSIKIEDATNNVIIGQVDFTDTGNDWGYKNTNEDVVDVYVNNSGDQAVIKITVENT
;
A
#
# COMPACT_ATOMS: atom_id res chain seq x y z
N MET A 1 10.86 -10.72 15.91
CA MET A 1 9.69 -10.60 15.01
C MET A 1 9.78 -9.20 14.44
N GLY A 2 9.79 -9.07 13.11
CA GLY A 2 9.75 -7.77 12.46
C GLY A 2 8.39 -7.12 12.68
N TYR A 3 8.36 -5.80 12.76
CA TYR A 3 7.12 -5.04 12.72
C TYR A 3 6.88 -4.64 11.26
N GLY A 4 5.68 -4.89 10.78
CA GLY A 4 5.23 -4.58 9.43
C GLY A 4 3.79 -4.08 9.46
N ALA A 5 3.13 -4.15 8.31
CA ALA A 5 1.74 -3.75 8.15
C ALA A 5 0.96 -4.79 7.37
N TYR A 6 -0.32 -4.96 7.71
CA TYR A 6 -1.29 -5.57 6.81
C TYR A 6 -1.91 -4.48 5.95
N MET A 7 -1.66 -4.55 4.64
CA MET A 7 -2.11 -3.58 3.66
C MET A 7 -3.26 -4.14 2.82
N SER A 8 -4.26 -3.31 2.53
CA SER A 8 -5.32 -3.63 1.57
C SER A 8 -5.75 -2.41 0.76
N ILE A 9 -6.19 -2.63 -0.47
CA ILE A 9 -6.74 -1.61 -1.35
C ILE A 9 -8.17 -2.01 -1.73
N GLN A 10 -9.15 -1.16 -1.44
CA GLN A 10 -10.55 -1.28 -1.84
C GLN A 10 -10.82 -0.34 -3.02
N ASN A 11 -11.47 -0.85 -4.06
CA ASN A 11 -11.94 -0.05 -5.18
C ASN A 11 -13.46 0.10 -5.13
N ASP A 12 -13.95 1.30 -4.80
CA ASP A 12 -15.37 1.64 -4.81
C ASP A 12 -15.77 2.47 -6.06
N GLN A 13 -14.81 2.79 -6.94
CA GLN A 13 -15.06 3.46 -8.22
C GLN A 13 -15.96 2.64 -9.14
N ALA A 14 -16.71 3.32 -10.01
CA ALA A 14 -17.49 2.67 -11.06
C ALA A 14 -16.63 1.88 -12.06
N ASN A 15 -15.37 2.31 -12.28
CA ASN A 15 -14.42 1.67 -13.18
C ASN A 15 -13.38 0.82 -12.42
N PRO A 16 -12.79 -0.21 -13.05
CA PRO A 16 -11.62 -0.88 -12.51
C PRO A 16 -10.46 0.10 -12.38
N ILE A 17 -9.64 -0.08 -11.34
CA ILE A 17 -8.41 0.67 -11.13
C ILE A 17 -7.20 -0.22 -11.37
N LYS A 18 -6.08 0.39 -11.70
CA LYS A 18 -4.79 -0.26 -11.78
C LYS A 18 -3.81 0.37 -10.82
N THR A 19 -3.08 -0.45 -10.07
CA THR A 19 -2.12 0.04 -9.08
C THR A 19 -0.69 -0.30 -9.48
N TYR A 20 0.23 0.59 -9.13
CA TYR A 20 1.66 0.44 -9.37
C TYR A 20 2.41 0.75 -8.10
N VAL A 21 3.36 -0.13 -7.75
CA VAL A 21 4.30 0.12 -6.67
C VAL A 21 5.53 0.78 -7.27
N ILE A 22 5.84 2.00 -6.84
CA ILE A 22 6.98 2.78 -7.31
C ILE A 22 7.81 3.30 -6.13
N ASP A 23 8.99 3.86 -6.43
CA ASP A 23 9.87 4.52 -5.46
C ASP A 23 10.20 3.67 -4.21
N VAL A 24 10.32 2.36 -4.43
CA VAL A 24 10.58 1.39 -3.36
C VAL A 24 11.99 1.58 -2.78
N ASN A 25 12.05 1.88 -1.49
CA ASN A 25 13.26 1.93 -0.71
C ASN A 25 13.14 1.02 0.51
N CYS A 26 14.10 0.10 0.68
CA CYS A 26 14.22 -0.71 1.89
C CYS A 26 12.93 -1.44 2.29
N MET A 27 12.22 -2.07 1.34
CA MET A 27 11.05 -2.93 1.59
C MET A 27 11.40 -4.39 1.29
N TYR A 28 10.76 -5.34 1.97
CA TYR A 28 10.83 -6.76 1.61
C TYR A 28 9.74 -7.12 0.61
N ASP A 29 10.13 -7.85 -0.45
CA ASP A 29 9.22 -8.42 -1.46
C ASP A 29 9.24 -9.97 -1.45
N GLN A 30 9.64 -10.53 -0.31
CA GLN A 30 9.64 -11.95 0.08
C GLN A 30 10.24 -12.06 1.50
N GLY A 31 9.61 -11.41 2.48
CA GLY A 31 10.07 -11.46 3.88
C GLY A 31 9.85 -12.85 4.49
N GLU A 32 10.54 -13.15 5.59
CA GLU A 32 10.44 -14.46 6.27
C GLU A 32 8.99 -14.78 6.69
N ASP A 33 8.21 -13.75 7.06
CA ASP A 33 6.80 -13.85 7.45
C ASP A 33 5.84 -13.68 6.25
N GLY A 34 6.34 -13.77 5.02
CA GLY A 34 5.52 -13.69 3.79
C GLY A 34 5.24 -12.26 3.32
N SER A 35 6.12 -11.29 3.62
CA SER A 35 6.01 -9.93 3.09
C SER A 35 6.00 -9.94 1.57
N ASN A 36 5.00 -9.30 0.95
CA ASN A 36 4.81 -9.30 -0.49
C ASN A 36 4.22 -7.96 -0.96
N LEU A 37 5.08 -6.97 -1.15
CA LEU A 37 4.67 -5.66 -1.67
C LEU A 37 4.30 -5.73 -3.16
N SER A 38 4.93 -6.60 -3.94
CA SER A 38 4.68 -6.76 -5.37
C SER A 38 3.27 -7.26 -5.70
N LEU A 39 2.52 -7.80 -4.73
CA LEU A 39 1.10 -8.09 -4.91
C LEU A 39 0.31 -6.88 -5.43
N PHE A 40 0.71 -5.66 -5.03
CA PHE A 40 0.05 -4.41 -5.41
C PHE A 40 0.61 -3.77 -6.68
N ASN A 41 1.58 -4.41 -7.35
CA ASN A 41 2.24 -3.83 -8.52
C ASN A 41 1.68 -4.37 -9.84
N ASP A 42 1.36 -3.46 -10.76
CA ASP A 42 0.81 -3.75 -12.09
C ASP A 42 -0.47 -4.61 -12.04
N VAL A 43 -1.28 -4.44 -10.98
CA VAL A 43 -2.49 -5.23 -10.72
C VAL A 43 -3.75 -4.40 -10.96
N GLU A 44 -4.73 -5.03 -11.61
CA GLU A 44 -6.06 -4.48 -11.78
C GLU A 44 -6.96 -4.92 -10.62
N ILE A 45 -7.64 -3.95 -9.99
CA ILE A 45 -8.63 -4.19 -8.94
C ILE A 45 -10.00 -3.83 -9.51
N LYS A 46 -10.88 -4.82 -9.59
CA LYS A 46 -12.22 -4.66 -10.16
C LYS A 46 -13.08 -3.75 -9.29
N THR A 47 -14.07 -3.12 -9.90
CA THR A 47 -15.13 -2.36 -9.23
C THR A 47 -15.74 -3.13 -8.06
N ALA A 48 -15.93 -2.45 -6.93
CA ALA A 48 -16.52 -2.97 -5.70
C ALA A 48 -15.80 -4.22 -5.15
N THR A 49 -14.47 -4.28 -5.30
CA THR A 49 -13.64 -5.38 -4.77
C THR A 49 -12.41 -4.86 -4.04
N SER A 50 -11.87 -5.69 -3.14
CA SER A 50 -10.60 -5.44 -2.46
C SER A 50 -9.47 -6.33 -2.96
N LEU A 51 -8.25 -5.84 -2.78
CA LEU A 51 -7.03 -6.61 -2.87
C LEU A 51 -6.27 -6.54 -1.52
N PRO A 52 -5.99 -7.70 -0.87
CA PRO A 52 -6.54 -9.01 -1.17
C PRO A 52 -8.06 -9.06 -0.99
N SER A 53 -8.71 -10.03 -1.65
CA SER A 53 -10.18 -10.17 -1.64
C SER A 53 -10.75 -10.68 -0.31
N SER A 54 -9.90 -11.12 0.61
CA SER A 54 -10.29 -11.60 1.94
C SER A 54 -9.14 -11.48 2.93
N GLY A 55 -9.45 -11.59 4.22
CA GLY A 55 -8.48 -11.47 5.30
C GLY A 55 -8.21 -10.02 5.73
N ASN A 56 -7.16 -9.82 6.52
CA ASN A 56 -6.82 -8.52 7.11
C ASN A 56 -5.97 -7.64 6.19
N GLY A 57 -5.60 -8.13 5.00
CA GLY A 57 -4.64 -7.49 4.10
C GLY A 57 -3.47 -8.40 3.78
N GLN A 58 -2.63 -7.95 2.86
CA GLN A 58 -1.34 -8.57 2.56
C GLN A 58 -0.30 -7.99 3.52
N TYR A 59 0.48 -8.87 4.14
CA TYR A 59 1.60 -8.46 4.97
C TYR A 59 2.68 -7.78 4.11
N ILE A 60 3.15 -6.62 4.55
CA ILE A 60 4.28 -5.87 4.00
C ILE A 60 5.23 -5.49 5.15
N GLU A 61 6.52 -5.45 4.88
CA GLU A 61 7.53 -5.27 5.91
C GLU A 61 8.68 -4.37 5.46
N ALA A 62 9.09 -3.48 6.36
CA ALA A 62 10.28 -2.67 6.23
C ALA A 62 11.54 -3.51 6.42
N LYS A 63 12.52 -3.35 5.52
CA LYS A 63 13.82 -4.01 5.61
C LYS A 63 14.74 -3.24 6.56
N GLY A 64 14.69 -3.54 7.85
CA GLY A 64 15.57 -2.92 8.85
C GLY A 64 17.00 -3.50 8.94
N SER A 65 17.56 -4.08 7.87
CA SER A 65 18.83 -4.82 7.91
C SER A 65 19.84 -4.39 6.85
N GLY A 66 21.13 -4.69 7.06
CA GLY A 66 22.20 -4.34 6.13
C GLY A 66 22.32 -2.82 5.91
N SER A 67 22.38 -2.40 4.65
CA SER A 67 22.42 -0.97 4.29
C SER A 67 21.15 -0.20 4.66
N CYS A 68 20.05 -0.90 4.92
CA CYS A 68 18.77 -0.30 5.27
C CYS A 68 18.58 -0.08 6.79
N PHE A 69 19.53 -0.52 7.62
CA PHE A 69 19.45 -0.37 9.09
C PHE A 69 19.32 1.09 9.55
N PHE A 70 19.92 2.04 8.81
CA PHE A 70 19.89 3.48 9.13
C PHE A 70 19.03 4.29 8.15
N SER A 71 18.21 3.62 7.33
CA SER A 71 17.38 4.27 6.32
C SER A 71 15.91 4.06 6.63
N ASN A 72 15.08 5.05 6.32
CA ASN A 72 13.64 4.87 6.38
C ASN A 72 13.20 3.99 5.20
N SER A 73 12.25 3.09 5.48
CA SER A 73 11.61 2.31 4.44
C SER A 73 10.50 3.13 3.80
N ALA A 74 10.36 3.04 2.48
CA ALA A 74 9.38 3.82 1.74
C ALA A 74 8.94 3.10 0.47
N PHE A 75 7.74 3.42 0.02
CA PHE A 75 7.23 3.07 -1.30
C PHE A 75 6.04 3.97 -1.62
N SER A 76 5.65 4.02 -2.88
CA SER A 76 4.45 4.73 -3.30
C SER A 76 3.50 3.81 -4.07
N ILE A 77 2.21 4.02 -3.88
CA ILE A 77 1.15 3.41 -4.68
C ILE A 77 0.58 4.46 -5.61
N LYS A 78 0.86 4.32 -6.90
CA LYS A 78 0.17 5.09 -7.94
C LYS A 78 -1.09 4.34 -8.37
N ILE A 79 -2.20 5.06 -8.52
CA ILE A 79 -3.52 4.54 -8.85
C ILE A 79 -3.99 5.19 -10.14
N GLU A 80 -4.38 4.37 -11.11
CA GLU A 80 -4.89 4.80 -12.41
C GLU A 80 -6.28 4.21 -12.67
N ASP A 81 -7.13 4.91 -13.42
CA ASP A 81 -8.33 4.31 -14.01
C ASP A 81 -7.86 3.36 -15.12
N ALA A 82 -8.17 2.07 -14.99
CA ALA A 82 -7.69 1.05 -15.91
C ALA A 82 -8.33 1.15 -17.32
N THR A 83 -9.40 1.93 -17.47
CA THR A 83 -10.13 2.12 -18.74
C THR A 83 -9.41 3.10 -19.66
N ASN A 84 -8.81 4.15 -19.10
CA ASN A 84 -8.26 5.28 -19.86
C ASN A 84 -6.82 5.66 -19.45
N ASN A 85 -6.24 4.98 -18.45
CA ASN A 85 -4.90 5.22 -17.88
C ASN A 85 -4.71 6.63 -17.31
N VAL A 86 -5.79 7.27 -16.87
CA VAL A 86 -5.71 8.55 -16.15
C VAL A 86 -5.30 8.27 -14.70
N ILE A 87 -4.31 9.02 -14.21
CA ILE A 87 -3.89 8.95 -12.81
C ILE A 87 -5.01 9.51 -11.93
N ILE A 88 -5.54 8.67 -11.06
CA ILE A 88 -6.55 9.03 -10.05
C ILE A 88 -5.86 9.64 -8.84
N GLY A 89 -4.74 9.05 -8.41
CA GLY A 89 -4.01 9.52 -7.25
C GLY A 89 -2.74 8.72 -7.01
N GLN A 90 -2.00 9.17 -6.02
CA GLN A 90 -0.79 8.53 -5.53
C GLN A 90 -0.72 8.72 -4.01
N VAL A 91 -0.34 7.64 -3.32
CA VAL A 91 -0.08 7.65 -1.88
C VAL A 91 1.36 7.23 -1.66
N ASP A 92 2.13 8.09 -1.01
CA ASP A 92 3.51 7.84 -0.60
C ASP A 92 3.52 7.34 0.84
N PHE A 93 4.07 6.16 1.10
CA PHE A 93 4.20 5.57 2.42
C PHE A 93 5.65 5.62 2.90
N THR A 94 5.82 5.92 4.19
CA THR A 94 7.11 5.88 4.87
C THR A 94 6.97 5.19 6.21
N ASP A 95 7.88 4.28 6.54
CA ASP A 95 8.03 3.73 7.88
C ASP A 95 9.25 4.35 8.57
N THR A 96 8.99 5.05 9.67
CA THR A 96 10.03 5.67 10.52
C THR A 96 10.16 4.91 11.84
N GLY A 97 10.67 3.68 11.76
CA GLY A 97 10.95 2.87 12.94
C GLY A 97 9.69 2.31 13.59
N ASN A 98 8.92 1.56 12.79
CA ASN A 98 7.64 0.93 13.17
C ASN A 98 6.50 1.93 13.34
N ASP A 99 6.55 3.02 12.58
CA ASP A 99 5.52 4.05 12.56
C ASP A 99 5.24 4.42 11.10
N TRP A 100 4.20 3.79 10.55
CA TRP A 100 3.79 4.03 9.18
C TRP A 100 3.09 5.38 9.09
N GLY A 101 3.62 6.24 8.23
CA GLY A 101 3.02 7.49 7.80
C GLY A 101 2.72 7.46 6.31
N TYR A 102 1.91 8.42 5.85
CA TYR A 102 1.61 8.58 4.44
C TYR A 102 1.45 10.04 4.02
N LYS A 103 1.56 10.29 2.72
CA LYS A 103 1.13 11.50 2.05
C LYS A 103 0.27 11.13 0.86
N ASN A 104 -0.88 11.77 0.73
CA ASN A 104 -1.81 11.52 -0.36
C ASN A 104 -1.87 12.72 -1.30
N THR A 105 -1.89 12.47 -2.60
CA THR A 105 -1.97 13.51 -3.63
C THR A 105 -3.39 13.85 -4.07
N ASN A 106 -4.39 13.02 -3.71
CA ASN A 106 -5.79 13.25 -4.05
C ASN A 106 -6.73 12.73 -2.93
N GLU A 107 -6.83 13.50 -1.85
CA GLU A 107 -7.64 13.16 -0.66
C GLU A 107 -9.15 13.20 -0.90
N ASP A 108 -9.62 13.84 -1.97
CA ASP A 108 -11.05 13.86 -2.32
C ASP A 108 -11.52 12.52 -2.92
N VAL A 109 -10.60 11.68 -3.40
CA VAL A 109 -10.90 10.42 -4.13
C VAL A 109 -10.24 9.21 -3.49
N VAL A 110 -9.08 9.38 -2.87
CA VAL A 110 -8.35 8.30 -2.23
C VAL A 110 -8.41 8.55 -0.72
N ASP A 111 -9.05 7.68 0.03
CA ASP A 111 -8.98 7.69 1.50
C ASP A 111 -7.89 6.71 1.96
N VAL A 112 -7.15 7.09 3.00
CA VAL A 112 -6.04 6.31 3.54
C VAL A 112 -6.14 6.26 5.06
N TYR A 113 -6.34 5.06 5.58
CA TYR A 113 -6.33 4.78 7.00
C TYR A 113 -5.06 4.03 7.38
N VAL A 114 -4.34 4.56 8.36
CA VAL A 114 -3.18 3.89 8.98
C VAL A 114 -3.38 3.80 10.49
N ASN A 115 -3.15 2.61 11.05
CA ASN A 115 -3.17 2.38 12.48
C ASN A 115 -1.94 1.60 12.93
N ASN A 116 -1.06 2.26 13.69
CA ASN A 116 0.18 1.69 14.21
C ASN A 116 0.06 1.09 15.63
N SER A 117 -1.15 1.07 16.22
CA SER A 117 -1.33 0.77 17.66
C SER A 117 -1.30 -0.72 18.04
N GLY A 118 -1.20 -1.62 17.06
CA GLY A 118 -1.23 -3.07 17.27
C GLY A 118 0.15 -3.74 17.19
N ASP A 119 0.17 -5.07 17.29
CA ASP A 119 1.40 -5.87 17.07
C ASP A 119 1.94 -5.73 15.63
N GLN A 120 1.04 -5.38 14.70
CA GLN A 120 1.32 -5.05 13.31
C GLN A 120 0.47 -3.82 12.97
N ALA A 121 0.97 -2.96 12.10
CA ALA A 121 0.18 -1.86 11.58
C ALA A 121 -0.92 -2.37 10.65
N VAL A 122 -1.95 -1.54 10.45
CA VAL A 122 -2.99 -1.77 9.45
C VAL A 122 -3.03 -0.57 8.51
N ILE A 123 -2.91 -0.83 7.21
CA ILE A 123 -2.99 0.17 6.14
C ILE A 123 -4.16 -0.18 5.23
N LYS A 124 -5.12 0.73 5.11
CA LYS A 124 -6.25 0.57 4.19
C LYS A 124 -6.30 1.76 3.25
N ILE A 125 -6.33 1.49 1.96
CA ILE A 125 -6.54 2.48 0.91
C ILE A 125 -7.93 2.21 0.33
N THR A 126 -8.78 3.22 0.28
CA THR A 126 -10.09 3.16 -0.38
C THR A 126 -10.10 4.16 -1.52
N VAL A 127 -10.47 3.73 -2.72
CA VAL A 127 -10.67 4.62 -3.86
C VAL A 127 -12.17 4.85 -4.01
N GLU A 128 -12.63 6.01 -3.55
CA GLU A 128 -14.04 6.40 -3.40
C GLU A 128 -14.70 6.71 -4.74
N ASN A 129 -15.99 6.44 -4.87
CA ASN A 129 -16.75 6.84 -6.07
C ASN A 129 -17.07 8.34 -6.04
N THR A 130 -16.64 9.08 -7.06
CA THR A 130 -16.94 10.53 -7.22
C THR A 130 -18.09 10.81 -8.17
#